data_AF-F0G6R1-F1
#
_entry.id   AF-F0G6R1-F1
#
_cell.length_a   1.000
_cell.length_b   1.000
_cell.length_c   1.000
_cell.angle_alpha   90.00
_cell.angle_beta   90.00
_cell.angle_gamma   90.00
#
_symmetry.space_group_name_H-M   'P 1'
#
loop_
_entity.id
_entity.type
_entity.pdbx_description
1 polymer ?
#
loop_
_entity_poly.entity_id
_entity_poly.type
_entity_poly.pdbx_seq_one_letter_code
_entity_poly.pdbx_strand_id
1 'polypeptide(L)'
;MTTRRAARALIFTADDFGLHPRVNAAVERAHRDGVLNAASLMVGAPAAQDAIARARRLPSLAVGLHLVLADGPATLPAHEIPALVGPDGRFGDAMAKDGCRFFFLPHVRAQLRREIRAQFDAFAASGLPLDHVNAHKHFHLHPT
;
A
#
# COMPACT_ATOMS: atom_id res chain seq x y z
N MET A 1 5.90 34.92 29.92
CA MET A 1 6.28 33.92 28.88
C MET A 1 5.10 33.00 28.65
N THR A 2 4.33 33.23 27.58
CA THR A 2 3.26 32.32 27.15
C THR A 2 3.88 31.17 26.37
N THR A 3 3.85 29.97 26.94
CA THR A 3 4.24 28.73 26.25
C THR A 3 3.30 28.51 25.07
N ARG A 4 3.81 28.67 23.85
CA ARG A 4 3.09 28.37 22.61
C ARG A 4 2.83 26.86 22.60
N ARG A 5 1.59 26.47 22.88
CA ARG A 5 1.15 25.07 22.82
C ARG A 5 1.46 24.57 21.40
N ALA A 6 2.20 23.45 21.28
CA ALA A 6 2.48 22.85 19.98
C ALA A 6 1.15 22.66 19.22
N ALA A 7 1.11 23.10 17.96
CA ALA A 7 -0.09 22.96 17.14
C ALA A 7 -0.41 21.46 17.01
N ARG A 8 -1.65 21.08 17.28
CA ARG A 8 -2.11 19.70 17.09
C ARG A 8 -2.29 19.47 15.59
N ALA A 9 -1.68 18.42 15.06
CA ALA A 9 -1.85 17.99 13.66
C ALA A 9 -2.69 16.72 13.60
N LEU A 10 -3.48 16.57 12.53
CA LEU A 10 -4.30 15.41 12.27
C LEU A 10 -4.17 15.01 10.80
N ILE A 11 -3.96 13.72 10.56
CA ILE A 11 -3.84 13.13 9.22
C ILE A 11 -5.03 12.21 8.99
N PHE A 12 -5.74 12.44 7.90
CA PHE A 12 -6.83 11.60 7.41
C PHE A 12 -6.30 10.88 6.17
N THR A 13 -6.00 9.59 6.34
CA THR A 13 -5.49 8.73 5.28
C THR A 13 -6.59 7.80 4.76
N ALA A 14 -6.70 7.68 3.45
CA ALA A 14 -7.56 6.69 2.81
C ALA A 14 -6.71 5.50 2.35
N ASP A 15 -7.06 4.31 2.82
CA ASP A 15 -6.44 3.07 2.38
C ASP A 15 -7.03 2.60 1.04
N ASP A 16 -6.36 1.62 0.44
CA ASP A 16 -6.77 0.93 -0.80
C ASP A 16 -6.90 1.83 -2.05
N PHE A 17 -6.20 2.97 -2.07
CA PHE A 17 -6.11 3.77 -3.28
C PHE A 17 -5.41 2.94 -4.37
N GLY A 18 -5.98 2.89 -5.57
CA GLY A 18 -5.55 1.99 -6.65
C GLY A 18 -6.30 0.65 -6.72
N LEU A 19 -7.09 0.28 -5.70
CA LEU A 19 -7.82 -1.01 -5.71
C LEU A 19 -8.88 -1.08 -6.82
N HIS A 20 -9.66 -0.01 -6.99
CA HIS A 20 -10.75 0.03 -7.97
C HIS A 20 -11.06 1.48 -8.39
N PRO A 21 -11.52 1.75 -9.63
CA PRO A 21 -11.81 3.12 -10.07
C PRO A 21 -12.83 3.86 -9.20
N ARG A 22 -13.80 3.13 -8.62
CA ARG A 22 -14.77 3.71 -7.67
C ARG A 22 -14.13 4.14 -6.35
N VAL A 23 -13.14 3.38 -5.85
CA VAL A 23 -12.37 3.75 -4.65
C VAL A 23 -11.55 5.00 -4.97
N ASN A 24 -10.87 5.02 -6.11
CA ASN A 24 -10.08 6.17 -6.55
C ASN A 24 -10.92 7.44 -6.68
N ALA A 25 -12.12 7.34 -7.26
CA ALA A 25 -13.05 8.46 -7.36
C ALA A 25 -13.54 8.95 -5.99
N ALA A 26 -13.75 8.03 -5.03
CA ALA A 26 -14.12 8.38 -3.67
C ALA A 26 -12.97 9.11 -2.94
N VAL A 27 -11.73 8.64 -3.10
CA VAL A 27 -10.52 9.30 -2.56
C VAL A 27 -10.37 10.71 -3.12
N GLU A 28 -10.46 10.88 -4.45
CA GLU A 28 -10.39 12.21 -5.08
C GLU A 28 -11.48 13.15 -4.56
N ARG A 29 -12.72 12.68 -4.48
CA ARG A 29 -13.83 13.48 -3.95
C ARG A 29 -13.63 13.84 -2.48
N ALA A 30 -13.20 12.88 -1.65
CA ALA A 30 -12.95 13.11 -0.23
C ALA A 30 -11.77 14.05 0.04
N HIS A 31 -10.79 14.10 -0.86
CA HIS A 31 -9.69 15.06 -0.80
C HIS A 31 -10.12 16.47 -1.25
N ARG A 32 -10.86 16.56 -2.35
CA ARG A 32 -11.29 17.85 -2.93
C ARG A 32 -12.36 18.54 -2.09
N ASP A 33 -13.35 17.77 -1.64
CA ASP A 33 -14.59 18.28 -1.05
C ASP A 33 -14.71 17.91 0.44
N GLY A 34 -13.69 17.26 1.01
CA GLY A 34 -13.70 16.72 2.37
C GLY A 34 -12.43 17.04 3.16
N VAL A 35 -12.13 16.18 4.14
CA VAL A 35 -11.01 16.37 5.09
C VAL A 35 -9.79 15.52 4.76
N LEU A 36 -9.86 14.69 3.71
CA LEU A 36 -8.80 13.74 3.40
C LEU A 36 -7.53 14.49 2.99
N ASN A 37 -6.40 14.16 3.61
CA ASN A 37 -5.11 14.79 3.27
C ASN A 37 -4.05 13.80 2.81
N ALA A 38 -4.27 12.49 3.01
CA ALA A 38 -3.38 11.45 2.54
C ALA A 38 -4.14 10.25 1.93
N ALA A 39 -3.45 9.50 1.07
CA ALA A 39 -3.93 8.23 0.55
C ALA A 39 -2.79 7.21 0.43
N SER A 40 -3.07 5.95 0.72
CA SER A 40 -2.11 4.86 0.62
C SER A 40 -2.37 4.06 -0.66
N LEU A 41 -1.42 4.09 -1.59
CA LEU A 41 -1.52 3.50 -2.92
C LEU A 41 -1.07 2.03 -2.94
N MET A 42 -1.96 1.13 -3.36
CA MET A 42 -1.63 -0.24 -3.74
C MET A 42 -1.07 -0.24 -5.17
N VAL A 43 0.25 -0.17 -5.32
CA VAL A 43 0.89 0.07 -6.62
C VAL A 43 0.69 -1.05 -7.65
N GLY A 44 0.54 -2.29 -7.18
CA GLY A 44 0.24 -3.46 -8.03
C GLY A 44 -1.25 -3.70 -8.28
N ALA A 45 -2.14 -2.85 -7.76
CA ALA A 45 -3.58 -3.08 -7.88
C ALA A 45 -4.15 -2.70 -9.27
N PRO A 46 -5.30 -3.28 -9.68
CA PRO A 46 -5.82 -3.13 -11.05
C PRO A 46 -6.09 -1.68 -11.49
N ALA A 47 -6.39 -0.78 -10.55
CA ALA A 47 -6.67 0.63 -10.82
C ALA A 47 -5.53 1.57 -10.36
N ALA A 48 -4.33 1.05 -10.12
CA ALA A 48 -3.18 1.86 -9.67
C ALA A 48 -2.82 2.97 -10.67
N GLN A 49 -2.89 2.71 -11.98
CA GLN A 49 -2.60 3.73 -12.99
C GLN A 49 -3.62 4.89 -12.98
N ASP A 50 -4.90 4.60 -12.79
CA ASP A 50 -5.93 5.64 -12.61
C ASP A 50 -5.67 6.45 -11.32
N ALA A 51 -5.29 5.78 -10.23
CA ALA A 51 -4.93 6.43 -8.97
C ALA A 51 -3.71 7.36 -9.13
N ILE A 52 -2.65 6.91 -9.78
CA ILE A 52 -1.45 7.71 -10.07
C ILE A 52 -1.82 8.94 -10.92
N ALA A 53 -2.64 8.76 -11.96
CA ALA A 53 -3.09 9.86 -12.81
C ALA A 53 -3.90 10.90 -12.02
N ARG A 54 -4.73 10.47 -11.07
CA ARG A 54 -5.47 11.37 -10.16
C ARG A 54 -4.53 12.11 -9.21
N ALA A 55 -3.61 11.39 -8.55
CA ALA A 55 -2.64 11.97 -7.63
C ALA A 55 -1.82 13.10 -8.28
N ARG A 56 -1.39 12.92 -9.54
CA ARG A 56 -0.67 13.97 -10.29
C ARG A 56 -1.48 15.25 -10.51
N ARG A 57 -2.82 15.15 -10.52
CA ARG A 57 -3.72 16.31 -10.63
C ARG A 57 -4.11 16.91 -9.28
N LEU A 58 -3.73 16.24 -8.18
CA LEU A 58 -4.04 16.62 -6.80
C LEU A 58 -2.73 16.78 -6.01
N PRO A 59 -1.90 17.79 -6.32
CA PRO A 59 -0.55 17.93 -5.74
C PRO A 59 -0.54 18.15 -4.21
N SER A 60 -1.68 18.50 -3.62
CA SER A 60 -1.85 18.62 -2.17
C SER A 60 -2.22 17.30 -1.47
N LEU A 61 -2.50 16.23 -2.22
CA LEU A 61 -2.77 14.91 -1.66
C LEU A 61 -1.44 14.22 -1.38
N ALA A 62 -1.14 13.96 -0.11
CA ALA A 62 -0.01 13.15 0.28
C ALA A 62 -0.25 11.69 -0.15
N VAL A 63 0.69 11.07 -0.86
CA VAL A 63 0.54 9.68 -1.33
C VAL A 63 1.63 8.80 -0.75
N GLY A 64 1.22 7.77 -0.03
CA GLY A 64 2.11 6.75 0.51
C GLY A 64 2.00 5.41 -0.23
N LEU A 65 2.92 4.50 0.06
CA LEU A 65 2.86 3.12 -0.42
C LEU A 65 2.03 2.26 0.56
N HIS A 66 0.99 1.60 0.04
CA HIS A 66 0.21 0.59 0.76
C HIS A 66 0.72 -0.80 0.41
N LEU A 67 1.57 -1.37 1.26
CA LEU A 67 2.14 -2.71 1.02
C LEU A 67 1.04 -3.77 1.00
N VAL A 68 1.02 -4.58 -0.06
CA VAL A 68 0.07 -5.69 -0.23
C VAL A 68 0.79 -6.99 0.07
N LEU A 69 0.46 -7.63 1.19
CA LEU A 69 1.06 -8.89 1.65
C LEU A 69 0.00 -9.96 1.99
N ALA A 70 -1.28 -9.66 1.74
CA ALA A 70 -2.44 -10.50 1.96
C ALA A 70 -3.60 -10.02 1.07
N ASP A 71 -4.49 -10.93 0.65
CA ASP A 71 -5.76 -10.62 -0.04
C ASP A 71 -5.66 -9.64 -1.23
N GLY A 72 -4.61 -9.77 -2.03
CA GLY A 72 -4.33 -8.81 -3.11
C GLY A 72 -3.33 -9.32 -4.14
N PRO A 73 -3.19 -8.61 -5.27
CA PRO A 73 -2.21 -8.96 -6.29
C PRO A 73 -0.79 -8.69 -5.80
N ALA A 74 0.15 -9.57 -6.15
CA ALA A 74 1.58 -9.28 -6.03
C ALA A 74 2.06 -8.43 -7.21
N THR A 75 3.23 -7.81 -7.03
CA THR A 75 3.92 -7.04 -8.07
C THR A 75 4.88 -7.92 -8.86
N LEU A 76 5.54 -8.87 -8.21
CA LEU A 76 6.37 -9.86 -8.89
C LEU A 76 5.53 -10.96 -9.57
N PRO A 77 6.02 -11.52 -10.68
CA PRO A 77 5.44 -12.70 -11.28
C PRO A 77 5.35 -13.88 -10.30
N ALA A 78 4.26 -14.66 -10.35
CA ALA A 78 4.03 -15.76 -9.43
C ALA A 78 5.18 -16.80 -9.39
N HIS A 79 5.83 -17.05 -10.53
CA HIS A 79 6.94 -17.99 -10.63
C HIS A 79 8.20 -17.54 -9.87
N GLU A 80 8.33 -16.24 -9.58
CA GLU A 80 9.43 -15.71 -8.80
C GLU A 80 9.21 -15.82 -7.29
N ILE A 81 7.94 -15.84 -6.85
CA ILE A 81 7.51 -15.86 -5.46
C ILE A 81 6.46 -16.95 -5.16
N PRO A 82 6.69 -18.21 -5.57
CA PRO A 82 5.67 -19.28 -5.49
C PRO A 82 5.31 -19.70 -4.06
N ALA A 83 6.05 -19.24 -3.05
CA ALA A 83 5.73 -19.49 -1.64
C ALA A 83 4.81 -18.41 -1.03
N LEU A 84 4.57 -17.30 -1.73
CA LEU A 84 3.72 -16.20 -1.29
C LEU A 84 2.35 -16.19 -1.96
N VAL A 85 2.28 -16.55 -3.24
CA VAL A 85 1.09 -16.37 -4.08
C VAL A 85 0.68 -17.65 -4.79
N GLY A 86 -0.60 -17.72 -5.16
CA GLY A 86 -1.13 -18.75 -6.05
C GLY A 86 -0.70 -18.57 -7.51
N PRO A 87 -1.10 -19.49 -8.41
CA PRO A 87 -0.85 -19.38 -9.85
C PRO A 87 -1.47 -18.13 -10.51
N ASP A 88 -2.47 -17.54 -9.85
CA ASP A 88 -3.13 -16.28 -10.24
C ASP A 88 -2.34 -15.03 -9.84
N GLY A 89 -1.18 -15.19 -9.18
CA GLY A 89 -0.35 -14.07 -8.71
C GLY A 89 -0.95 -13.30 -7.54
N ARG A 90 -1.87 -13.91 -6.79
CA ARG A 90 -2.53 -13.28 -5.63
C ARG A 90 -2.08 -13.91 -4.33
N PHE A 91 -1.97 -13.07 -3.31
CA PHE A 91 -1.82 -13.51 -1.93
C PHE A 91 -3.12 -14.15 -1.44
N GLY A 92 -2.98 -15.12 -0.53
CA GLY A 92 -4.12 -15.73 0.16
C GLY A 92 -4.78 -14.81 1.17
N ASP A 93 -5.90 -15.26 1.73
CA ASP A 93 -6.67 -14.61 2.79
C ASP A 93 -6.39 -15.17 4.20
N ALA A 94 -5.56 -16.22 4.30
CA ALA A 94 -5.24 -16.92 5.53
C ALA A 94 -4.16 -16.20 6.36
N MET A 95 -4.45 -14.95 6.75
CA MET A 95 -3.47 -14.02 7.36
C MET A 95 -2.67 -14.60 8.54
N ALA A 96 -3.32 -15.30 9.47
CA ALA A 96 -2.64 -15.89 10.62
C ALA A 96 -1.64 -16.99 10.21
N LYS A 97 -2.02 -17.81 9.22
CA LYS A 97 -1.15 -18.86 8.67
C LYS A 97 0.03 -18.24 7.94
N ASP A 98 -0.21 -17.20 7.13
CA ASP A 98 0.85 -16.52 6.39
C ASP A 98 1.82 -15.77 7.30
N GLY A 99 1.32 -15.13 8.36
CA GLY A 99 2.16 -14.53 9.39
C GLY A 99 3.09 -15.55 10.05
N CYS A 100 2.56 -16.73 10.44
CA CYS A 100 3.39 -17.82 10.96
C CYS A 100 4.44 -18.28 9.93
N ARG A 101 4.05 -18.43 8.65
CA ARG A 101 4.98 -18.82 7.59
C ARG A 101 6.10 -17.80 7.41
N PHE A 102 5.79 -16.50 7.42
CA PHE A 102 6.77 -15.43 7.24
C PHE A 102 7.80 -15.45 8.38
N PHE A 103 7.33 -15.63 9.62
CA PHE A 103 8.19 -15.70 10.80
C PHE A 103 9.07 -16.96 10.84
N PHE A 104 8.50 -18.14 10.62
CA PHE A 104 9.19 -19.41 10.84
C PHE A 104 9.96 -19.95 9.63
N LEU A 105 9.65 -19.50 8.41
CA LEU A 105 10.23 -20.07 7.18
C LEU A 105 11.15 -19.07 6.46
N PRO A 106 12.49 -19.22 6.57
CA PRO A 106 13.45 -18.29 5.95
C PRO A 106 13.30 -18.12 4.44
N HIS A 107 12.95 -19.18 3.71
CA HIS A 107 12.76 -19.13 2.26
C HIS A 107 11.54 -18.28 1.86
N VAL A 108 10.45 -18.33 2.65
CA VAL A 108 9.25 -17.51 2.44
C VAL A 108 9.59 -16.04 2.67
N ARG A 109 10.31 -15.75 3.76
CA ARG A 109 10.77 -14.39 4.08
C ARG A 109 11.71 -13.80 3.02
N ALA A 110 12.55 -14.63 2.39
CA ALA A 110 13.39 -14.18 1.27
C ALA A 110 12.55 -13.72 0.07
N GLN A 111 11.49 -14.46 -0.26
CA GLN A 111 10.52 -14.05 -1.30
C GLN A 111 9.76 -12.79 -0.88
N LEU A 112 9.34 -12.71 0.39
CA LEU A 112 8.61 -11.55 0.93
C LEU A 112 9.44 -10.26 0.80
N ARG A 113 10.74 -10.32 1.11
CA ARG A 113 11.65 -9.18 0.92
C ARG A 113 11.75 -8.74 -0.54
N ARG A 114 11.78 -9.69 -1.49
CA ARG A 114 11.82 -9.38 -2.93
C ARG A 114 10.53 -8.70 -3.37
N GLU A 115 9.39 -9.21 -2.92
CA GLU A 115 8.09 -8.62 -3.25
C GLU A 115 7.91 -7.22 -2.65
N ILE A 116 8.28 -7.03 -1.38
CA ILE A 116 8.28 -5.69 -0.75
C ILE A 116 9.17 -4.74 -1.56
N ARG A 117 10.39 -5.18 -1.93
CA ARG A 117 11.31 -4.39 -2.76
C ARG A 117 10.68 -4.02 -4.11
N ALA A 118 10.03 -4.97 -4.77
CA ALA A 118 9.36 -4.75 -6.05
C ALA A 118 8.22 -3.71 -5.93
N GLN A 119 7.46 -3.72 -4.83
CA GLN A 119 6.44 -2.71 -4.57
C GLN A 119 7.05 -1.31 -4.36
N PHE A 120 8.17 -1.19 -3.64
CA PHE A 120 8.89 0.08 -3.53
C PHE A 120 9.42 0.57 -4.89
N ASP A 121 10.05 -0.31 -5.66
CA ASP A 121 10.61 0.05 -6.96
C ASP A 121 9.49 0.45 -7.95
N ALA A 122 8.34 -0.25 -7.94
CA ALA A 122 7.15 0.11 -8.71
C ALA A 122 6.55 1.45 -8.28
N PHE A 123 6.52 1.74 -6.97
CA PHE A 123 6.05 3.04 -6.47
C PHE A 123 6.98 4.16 -6.93
N ALA A 124 8.30 3.96 -6.82
CA ALA A 124 9.29 4.92 -7.30
C ALA A 124 9.13 5.20 -8.81
N ALA A 125 8.86 4.16 -9.61
CA ALA A 125 8.61 4.29 -11.05
C ALA A 125 7.35 5.10 -11.39
N SER A 126 6.41 5.29 -10.45
CA SER A 126 5.26 6.18 -10.65
C SER A 126 5.65 7.66 -10.70
N GLY A 127 6.82 8.03 -10.18
CA GLY A 127 7.27 9.42 -10.06
C GLY A 127 6.55 10.25 -9.00
N LEU A 128 5.67 9.63 -8.19
CA LEU A 128 5.07 10.30 -7.03
C LEU A 128 6.09 10.36 -5.87
N PRO A 129 6.15 11.47 -5.11
CA PRO A 129 6.94 11.51 -3.89
C PRO A 129 6.34 10.55 -2.85
N LEU A 130 7.18 9.74 -2.22
CA LEU A 130 6.75 8.83 -1.16
C LEU A 130 6.56 9.62 0.15
N ASP A 131 5.31 9.72 0.61
CA ASP A 131 4.98 10.42 1.87
C ASP A 131 5.06 9.50 3.10
N HIS A 132 4.45 8.31 3.03
CA HIS A 132 4.40 7.35 4.12
C HIS A 132 4.37 5.91 3.58
N VAL A 133 4.51 4.94 4.48
CA VAL A 133 4.36 3.51 4.18
C VAL A 133 3.49 2.87 5.26
N ASN A 134 2.48 2.12 4.84
CA ASN A 134 1.68 1.24 5.68
C ASN A 134 1.42 -0.09 4.93
N ALA A 135 0.61 -0.98 5.48
CA ALA A 135 0.31 -2.26 4.84
C ALA A 135 -1.18 -2.59 4.91
N HIS A 136 -1.69 -3.20 3.85
CA HIS A 136 -3.05 -3.72 3.77
C HIS A 136 -3.32 -4.68 4.92
N LYS A 137 -4.49 -4.55 5.55
CA LYS A 137 -4.89 -5.30 6.77
C LYS A 137 -3.91 -5.18 7.95
N HIS A 138 -3.12 -4.12 8.00
CA HIS A 138 -2.07 -3.92 9.01
C HIS A 138 -1.06 -5.07 9.08
N PHE A 139 -0.80 -5.76 7.96
CA PHE A 139 0.03 -6.97 7.96
C PHE A 139 1.48 -6.74 8.45
N HIS A 140 1.94 -5.49 8.47
CA HIS A 140 3.23 -5.09 9.05
C HIS A 140 3.34 -5.36 10.57
N LEU A 141 2.23 -5.62 11.27
CA LEU A 141 2.22 -6.00 12.68
C LEU A 141 2.38 -7.51 12.91
N HIS A 142 2.22 -8.33 11.87
CA HIS A 142 2.45 -9.76 12.00
C HIS A 142 3.95 -10.04 12.16
N PRO A 143 4.33 -11.03 13.00
CA PRO A 143 5.74 -11.40 13.13
C PRO A 143 6.32 -11.80 11.78
N THR A 144 7.46 -11.20 11.40
CA THR A 144 8.20 -11.49 10.16
C THR A 144 9.57 -12.03 10.43
#